data_AF-A0A3G1B339-F1
#
_entry.id   AF-A0A3G1B339-F1
#
_cell.length_a   1.000
_cell.length_b   1.000
_cell.length_c   1.000
_cell.angle_alpha   90.00
_cell.angle_beta   90.00
_cell.angle_gamma   90.00
#
_symmetry.space_group_name_H-M   'P 1'
#
loop_
_entity.id
_entity.type
_entity.pdbx_description
1 polymer ?
#
loop_
_entity_poly.entity_id
_entity_poly.type
_entity_poly.pdbx_seq_one_letter_code
_entity_poly.pdbx_strand_id
1 'polypeptide(L)'
;MARKVISQSKEKRSRMELYYAVLNAMRIELIDNETVRPTRIQFLVGTSYDKLTTYFTELEEKNLIVTDPLILTEKGKKFLKEYDRIDELTKKLGIKFFQDD
;
A
#
# COMPACT_ATOMS: atom_id res chain seq x y z
N MET A 1 -16.02 -11.14 -32.81
CA MET A 1 -16.32 -10.32 -31.61
C MET A 1 -15.03 -10.07 -30.84
N ALA A 2 -14.43 -8.89 -30.96
CA ALA A 2 -13.25 -8.53 -30.19
C ALA A 2 -13.72 -7.95 -28.85
N ARG A 3 -13.40 -8.60 -27.73
CA ARG A 3 -13.56 -8.00 -26.40
C ARG A 3 -12.63 -6.79 -26.34
N LYS A 4 -13.23 -5.60 -26.33
CA LYS A 4 -12.55 -4.35 -25.98
C LYS A 4 -11.96 -4.54 -24.59
N VAL A 5 -10.65 -4.81 -24.52
CA VAL A 5 -9.92 -4.70 -23.26
C VAL A 5 -10.03 -3.22 -22.88
N ILE A 6 -10.89 -2.93 -21.93
CA ILE A 6 -10.95 -1.62 -21.31
C ILE A 6 -9.60 -1.48 -20.62
N SER A 7 -8.64 -0.88 -21.32
CA SER A 7 -7.50 -0.23 -20.68
C SER A 7 -8.09 0.91 -19.87
N GLN A 8 -8.57 0.60 -18.65
CA GLN A 8 -8.58 1.60 -17.61
C GLN A 8 -7.12 2.01 -17.49
N SER A 9 -6.78 3.15 -18.08
CA SER A 9 -5.56 3.88 -17.75
C SER A 9 -5.41 3.77 -16.24
N LYS A 10 -4.36 3.09 -15.75
CA LYS A 10 -4.07 3.01 -14.31
C LYS A 10 -4.20 4.44 -13.79
N GLU A 11 -5.30 4.75 -13.12
CA GLU A 11 -5.42 6.00 -12.37
C GLU A 11 -4.16 6.05 -11.52
N LYS A 12 -3.47 7.20 -11.54
CA LYS A 12 -2.30 7.38 -10.68
C LYS A 12 -2.78 7.06 -9.27
N ARG A 13 -2.21 6.02 -8.67
CA ARG A 13 -2.51 5.68 -7.28
C ARG A 13 -2.26 6.92 -6.44
N SER A 14 -3.22 7.28 -5.60
CA SER A 14 -3.03 8.35 -4.62
C SER A 14 -1.88 7.98 -3.69
N ARG A 15 -1.31 8.98 -3.02
CA ARG A 15 -0.29 8.79 -1.99
C ARG A 15 -0.80 7.86 -0.90
N MET A 16 -2.08 7.97 -0.54
CA MET A 16 -2.71 7.12 0.46
C MET A 16 -2.85 5.67 0.00
N GLU A 17 -3.23 5.43 -1.26
CA GLU A 17 -3.24 4.09 -1.86
C GLU A 17 -1.83 3.47 -1.93
N LEU A 18 -0.80 4.28 -2.20
CA LEU A 18 0.58 3.83 -2.22
C LEU A 18 1.08 3.43 -0.83
N TYR A 19 0.80 4.24 0.19
CA TYR A 19 1.09 3.88 1.58
C TYR A 19 0.41 2.59 1.99
N TYR A 20 -0.89 2.46 1.71
CA TYR A 20 -1.62 1.22 1.97
C TYR A 20 -0.99 0.03 1.23
N ALA A 21 -0.66 0.18 -0.06
CA ALA A 21 -0.06 -0.89 -0.84
C ALA A 21 1.27 -1.37 -0.25
N VAL A 22 2.15 -0.46 0.17
CA VAL A 22 3.44 -0.80 0.80
C VAL A 22 3.22 -1.51 2.13
N LEU A 23 2.39 -0.95 3.02
CA LEU A 23 2.12 -1.54 4.34
C LEU A 23 1.43 -2.91 4.23
N ASN A 24 0.51 -3.07 3.29
CA ASN A 24 -0.20 -4.32 3.06
C ASN A 24 0.74 -5.38 2.46
N ALA A 25 1.65 -4.99 1.56
CA ALA A 25 2.69 -5.89 1.06
C ALA A 25 3.60 -6.39 2.19
N MET A 26 3.98 -5.52 3.14
CA MET A 26 4.74 -5.92 4.33
C MET A 26 3.97 -6.91 5.20
N ARG A 27 2.66 -6.69 5.39
CA ARG A 27 1.79 -7.59 6.15
C ARG A 27 1.70 -8.97 5.50
N ILE A 28 1.52 -9.03 4.18
CA ILE A 28 1.45 -10.30 3.42
C ILE A 28 2.79 -11.04 3.51
N GLU A 29 3.89 -10.32 3.28
CA GLU A 29 5.22 -10.89 3.35
C GLU A 29 5.55 -11.47 4.74
N LEU A 30 5.06 -10.85 5.81
CA LEU A 30 5.24 -11.34 7.19
C LEU A 30 4.39 -12.58 7.52
N ILE A 31 3.27 -12.79 6.82
CA ILE A 31 2.45 -14.00 6.98
C ILE A 31 3.19 -15.19 6.36
N ASP A 32 3.78 -14.99 5.19
CA ASP A 32 4.44 -16.04 4.42
C ASP A 32 5.91 -16.27 4.83
N ASN A 33 6.53 -15.31 5.53
CA ASN A 33 7.94 -15.36 5.93
C ASN A 33 8.15 -14.69 7.31
N GLU A 34 9.19 -15.10 8.03
CA GLU A 34 9.53 -14.52 9.33
C GLU A 34 10.05 -13.06 9.25
N THR A 35 10.52 -12.62 8.07
CA THR A 35 11.14 -11.30 7.89
C THR A 35 10.69 -10.64 6.59
N VAL A 36 10.57 -9.32 6.62
CA VAL A 36 10.14 -8.52 5.47
C VAL A 36 11.34 -8.15 4.61
N ARG A 37 11.33 -8.54 3.33
CA ARG A 37 12.42 -8.23 2.38
C ARG A 37 12.02 -7.09 1.44
N PRO A 38 12.78 -5.97 1.39
CA PRO A 38 12.47 -4.82 0.52
C PRO A 38 12.24 -5.18 -0.95
N THR A 39 13.03 -6.11 -1.50
CA THR A 39 12.90 -6.58 -2.89
C THR A 39 11.54 -7.24 -3.16
N ARG A 40 10.99 -7.98 -2.19
CA ARG A 40 9.66 -8.62 -2.32
C ARG A 40 8.54 -7.59 -2.23
N ILE A 41 8.69 -6.58 -1.38
CA ILE A 41 7.78 -5.44 -1.33
C ILE A 41 7.77 -4.67 -2.65
N GLN A 42 8.92 -4.48 -3.28
CA GLN A 42 9.02 -3.85 -4.59
C GLN A 42 8.19 -4.57 -5.66
N PHE A 43 8.30 -5.90 -5.73
CA PHE A 43 7.52 -6.71 -6.66
C PHE A 43 6.01 -6.65 -6.40
N LEU A 44 5.60 -6.68 -5.12
CA LEU A 44 4.19 -6.62 -4.72
C LEU A 44 3.54 -5.26 -5.01
N VAL A 45 4.26 -4.17 -4.75
CA VAL A 45 3.74 -2.81 -4.95
C VAL A 45 3.79 -2.41 -6.43
N GLY A 46 4.76 -2.94 -7.20
CA GLY A 46 4.92 -2.64 -8.62
C GLY A 46 5.46 -1.24 -8.88
N THR A 47 6.39 -0.78 -8.05
CA THR A 47 7.05 0.53 -8.15
C THR A 47 8.57 0.40 -8.31
N SER A 48 9.25 1.45 -8.76
CA SER A 48 10.71 1.47 -8.81
C SER A 48 11.30 1.50 -7.39
N TYR A 49 12.52 0.99 -7.24
CA TYR A 49 13.21 0.95 -5.95
C TYR A 49 13.34 2.35 -5.34
N ASP A 50 13.72 3.36 -6.14
CA ASP A 50 13.86 4.75 -5.68
C ASP A 50 12.56 5.29 -5.07
N LYS A 51 11.42 5.04 -5.74
CA LYS A 51 10.11 5.46 -5.24
C LYS A 51 9.72 4.71 -3.99
N LEU A 52 10.02 3.40 -3.93
CA LEU A 52 9.77 2.59 -2.74
C LEU A 52 10.56 3.13 -1.54
N THR A 53 11.83 3.50 -1.73
CA THR A 53 12.66 4.07 -0.66
C THR A 53 12.09 5.40 -0.16
N THR A 54 11.60 6.27 -1.05
CA THR A 54 10.89 7.48 -0.64
C THR A 54 9.67 7.16 0.22
N TYR A 55 8.87 6.16 -0.17
CA TYR A 55 7.71 5.76 0.62
C TYR A 55 8.11 5.14 1.97
N PHE A 56 9.20 4.39 2.05
CA PHE A 56 9.70 3.89 3.32
C PHE A 56 10.09 5.03 4.26
N THR A 57 10.82 6.03 3.77
CA THR A 57 11.16 7.23 4.54
C THR A 57 9.89 7.96 5.02
N GLU A 58 8.93 8.23 4.13
CA GLU A 58 7.68 8.90 4.49
C GLU A 58 6.85 8.10 5.52
N LEU A 59 6.83 6.77 5.43
CA LEU A 59 6.12 5.89 6.37
C LEU A 59 6.83 5.80 7.73
N GLU A 60 8.16 5.83 7.74
CA GLU A 60 8.98 5.85 8.95
C GLU A 60 8.84 7.17 9.71
N GLU A 61 8.90 8.31 9.01
CA GLU A 61 8.64 9.64 9.58
C GLU A 61 7.24 9.72 10.21
N LYS A 62 6.26 9.01 9.64
CA LYS A 62 4.89 8.91 10.16
C LYS A 62 4.75 7.86 11.27
N ASN A 63 5.82 7.16 11.63
CA ASN A 63 5.86 6.09 12.62
C ASN A 63 4.91 4.92 12.28
N LEU A 64 4.76 4.61 10.99
CA LEU A 64 3.96 3.49 10.49
C LEU A 64 4.83 2.23 10.30
N ILE A 65 6.12 2.42 10.04
CA ILE A 65 7.12 1.34 9.94
C ILE A 65 8.39 1.74 10.71
N VAL A 66 9.23 0.74 10.95
CA VAL A 66 10.66 0.87 11.25
C VAL A 66 11.41 0.31 10.03
N THR A 67 12.47 0.94 9.55
CA THR A 67 13.21 0.49 8.36
C THR A 67 14.39 -0.44 8.65
N ASP A 68 14.89 -0.45 9.89
CA ASP A 68 15.96 -1.34 10.34
C ASP A 68 15.71 -1.90 11.76
N PRO A 69 15.20 -3.14 11.88
CA PRO A 69 14.71 -4.02 10.81
C PRO A 69 13.36 -3.55 10.24
N LEU A 70 13.08 -3.91 8.98
CA LEU A 70 11.84 -3.53 8.29
C LEU A 70 10.59 -4.18 8.93
N ILE A 71 9.88 -3.42 9.77
CA ILE A 71 8.77 -3.93 10.60
C ILE A 71 7.58 -2.95 10.61
N LEU A 72 6.36 -3.48 10.65
CA LEU A 72 5.13 -2.72 10.90
C LEU A 72 5.00 -2.33 12.37
N THR A 73 4.82 -1.04 12.65
CA THR A 73 4.50 -0.57 14.00
C THR A 73 3.04 -0.88 14.34
N GLU A 74 2.66 -0.77 15.63
CA GLU A 74 1.26 -0.84 16.03
C GLU A 74 0.40 0.25 15.37
N LYS A 75 0.98 1.43 15.09
CA LYS A 75 0.31 2.49 14.35
C LYS A 75 0.11 2.10 12.88
N GLY A 76 1.11 1.47 12.24
CA GLY A 76 0.99 0.91 10.89
C GLY A 76 -0.11 -0.15 10.78
N LYS A 77 -0.20 -1.06 11.76
CA LYS A 77 -1.26 -2.07 11.82
C LYS A 77 -2.65 -1.44 11.99
N LYS A 78 -2.77 -0.41 12.84
CA LYS A 78 -4.02 0.34 13.00
C LYS A 78 -4.41 1.06 11.71
N PHE A 79 -3.46 1.68 11.02
CA PHE A 79 -3.70 2.33 9.73
C PHE A 79 -4.31 1.36 8.71
N LEU A 80 -3.76 0.15 8.58
CA LEU A 80 -4.30 -0.87 7.67
C LEU A 80 -5.77 -1.19 7.99
N LYS A 81 -6.10 -1.39 9.28
CA LYS A 81 -7.48 -1.68 9.71
C LYS A 81 -8.45 -0.55 9.39
N GLU A 82 -8.07 0.69 9.67
CA GLU A 82 -8.93 1.84 9.38
C GLU A 82 -9.09 2.08 7.88
N TYR A 83 -8.02 1.86 7.09
CA TYR A 83 -8.10 1.93 5.64
C TYR A 83 -9.08 0.88 5.09
N ASP A 84 -8.95 -0.38 5.50
CA ASP A 84 -9.85 -1.47 5.08
C ASP A 84 -11.31 -1.13 5.43
N ARG A 85 -11.54 -0.57 6.63
CA ARG A 85 -12.88 -0.13 7.07
C ARG A 85 -13.45 0.97 6.17
N ILE A 86 -12.65 1.99 5.82
CA ILE A 86 -13.11 3.09 4.95
C ILE A 86 -13.33 2.58 3.52
N ASP A 87 -12.44 1.74 3.00
CA ASP A 87 -12.58 1.13 1.68
C ASP A 87 -13.86 0.28 1.59
N GLU A 88 -14.17 -0.53 2.60
CA GLU A 88 -15.43 -1.27 2.66
C GLU A 88 -16.67 -0.37 2.70
N LEU A 89 -16.62 0.70 3.50
CA LEU A 89 -17.73 1.66 3.61
C LEU A 89 -17.98 2.38 2.28
N THR A 90 -16.92 2.86 1.65
CA THR A 90 -16.99 3.61 0.38
C THR A 90 -17.47 2.72 -0.77
N LYS A 91 -17.02 1.46 -0.82
CA LYS A 91 -17.55 0.43 -1.72
C LYS A 91 -19.04 0.20 -1.54
N LYS A 92 -19.52 0.10 -0.30
CA LYS A 92 -20.97 -0.06 -0.01
C LYS A 92 -21.80 1.16 -0.44
N LEU A 93 -21.22 2.34 -0.38
CA LEU A 93 -21.87 3.59 -0.78
C LEU A 93 -21.73 3.89 -2.28
N GLY A 94 -20.89 3.14 -3.02
CA GLY A 94 -20.63 3.36 -4.44
C GLY A 94 -19.79 4.63 -4.73
N ILE A 95 -18.97 5.08 -3.77
CA ILE A 95 -18.18 6.31 -3.85
C ILE A 95 -16.70 5.96 -3.86
N LYS A 96 -15.86 6.73 -4.58
CA LYS A 96 -14.40 6.71 -4.42
C LYS A 96 -13.98 7.84 -3.49
N PHE A 97 -13.24 7.50 -2.44
CA PHE A 97 -12.84 8.47 -1.40
C PHE A 97 -11.39 8.96 -1.54
N PHE A 98 -10.49 8.15 -2.07
CA PHE A 98 -9.07 8.45 -2.16
C PHE A 98 -8.68 8.93 -3.58
N GLN A 99 -9.15 10.11 -3.97
CA GLN A 99 -8.57 10.86 -5.10
C GLN A 99 -7.66 11.94 -4.52
N ASP A 100 -6.41 12.00 -4.98
CA ASP A 100 -5.56 13.18 -4.76
C ASP A 100 -5.92 14.21 -5.85
N ASP A 101 -6.21 15.44 -5.45
CA ASP A 101 -6.47 16.59 -6.34
C ASP A 101 -5.25 16.97 -7.21
#